data_AF-A0A317YMJ8-F1
#
_entry.id   AF-A0A317YMJ8-F1
#
_cell.length_a   1.000
_cell.length_b   1.000
_cell.length_c   1.000
_cell.angle_alpha   90.00
_cell.angle_beta   90.00
_cell.angle_gamma   90.00
#
_symmetry.space_group_name_H-M   'P 1'
#
loop_
_entity.id
_entity.type
_entity.pdbx_description
1 polymer ?
#
loop_
_entity_poly.entity_id
_entity_poly.type
_entity_poly.pdbx_seq_one_letter_code
_entity_poly.pdbx_strand_id
1 'polypeptide(L)' 'FHIVQHLNRELNKYRVQVMNEYRNKKGPDYTIFKNNWKVLLMDTSKTIFSKSRWNKSFKAYKRSSDIVEFMLSKDDIL' A
#
# COMPACT_ATOMS: atom_id res chain seq x y z
N PHE A 1 -3.32 9.51 -26.54
CA PHE A 1 -3.40 8.40 -25.56
C PHE A 1 -3.39 8.96 -24.14
N HIS A 2 -4.56 9.21 -23.55
CA HIS A 2 -4.68 9.78 -22.19
C HIS A 2 -5.11 8.76 -21.13
N ILE A 3 -5.50 7.54 -21.50
CA ILE A 3 -6.02 6.51 -20.59
C ILE A 3 -5.02 6.21 -19.45
N VAL A 4 -3.74 6.03 -19.78
CA VAL A 4 -2.67 5.80 -18.79
C VAL A 4 -2.53 7.01 -17.84
N GLN A 5 -2.66 8.23 -18.36
CA GLN A 5 -2.56 9.45 -17.56
C GLN A 5 -3.76 9.59 -16.60
N HIS A 6 -4.97 9.30 -17.09
CA HIS A 6 -6.19 9.31 -16.28
C HIS A 6 -6.12 8.25 -15.17
N LEU A 7 -5.70 7.03 -15.49
CA LEU A 7 -5.55 5.95 -14.50
C LEU A 7 -4.54 6.34 -13.41
N ASN A 8 -3.38 6.87 -13.79
CA ASN A 8 -2.38 7.32 -12.83
C ASN A 8 -2.88 8.45 -11.92
N ARG A 9 -3.68 9.37 -12.45
CA ARG A 9 -4.30 10.46 -11.67
C ARG A 9 -5.32 9.92 -10.67
N GLU A 10 -6.21 9.03 -11.10
CA GLU A 10 -7.22 8.44 -10.22
C GLU A 10 -6.61 7.56 -9.13
N LEU A 11 -5.60 6.73 -9.46
CA LEU A 11 -4.86 5.96 -8.46
C LEU A 11 -4.16 6.86 -7.43
N ASN A 12 -3.57 7.98 -7.87
CA ASN A 12 -2.93 8.90 -6.95
C ASN A 12 -3.93 9.65 -6.07
N LYS A 13 -5.12 10.01 -6.59
CA LYS A 13 -6.20 10.59 -5.79
C LYS A 13 -6.65 9.61 -4.71
N TYR A 14 -6.90 8.36 -5.07
CA TYR A 14 -7.31 7.31 -4.13
C TYR A 14 -6.25 7.09 -3.04
N ARG A 15 -4.96 7.02 -3.42
CA ARG A 15 -3.85 6.97 -2.45
C ARG A 15 -3.90 8.11 -1.43
N VAL A 16 -4.11 9.34 -1.90
CA VAL A 16 -4.18 10.53 -1.03
C VAL A 16 -5.41 10.48 -0.12
N GLN A 17 -6.56 10.04 -0.64
CA GLN A 17 -7.79 9.86 0.15
C GLN A 17 -7.57 8.89 1.31
N VAL A 18 -7.10 7.67 1.03
CA VAL A 18 -6.80 6.65 2.05
C VAL A 18 -5.79 7.19 3.07
N MET A 19 -4.70 7.82 2.60
CA MET A 19 -3.71 8.41 3.52
C MET A 19 -4.31 9.49 4.43
N ASN A 20 -5.25 10.30 3.93
CA ASN A 20 -5.90 11.34 4.73
C ASN A 20 -6.81 10.75 5.81
N GLU A 21 -7.46 9.61 5.56
CA GLU A 21 -8.29 8.91 6.55
C GLU A 21 -7.47 8.44 7.76
N TYR A 22 -6.22 8.04 7.55
CA TYR A 22 -5.32 7.62 8.64
C TYR A 22 -4.45 8.76 9.19
N ARG A 23 -4.43 9.94 8.56
CA ARG A 23 -3.50 11.04 8.90
C ARG A 23 -3.55 11.47 10.36
N ASN A 24 -4.74 11.45 10.96
CA ASN A 24 -4.97 11.85 12.35
C ASN A 24 -5.28 10.65 13.27
N LYS A 25 -5.34 9.42 12.73
CA LYS A 25 -5.57 8.21 13.52
C LYS A 25 -4.29 7.86 14.28
N LYS A 26 -4.42 7.51 15.56
CA LYS A 26 -3.27 7.01 16.35
C LYS A 26 -2.85 5.64 15.81
N GLY A 27 -1.55 5.42 15.69
CA GLY A 27 -0.99 4.13 15.32
C GLY A 27 -0.07 4.18 14.09
N PRO A 28 0.44 3.02 13.66
CA PRO A 28 1.42 2.92 12.58
C PRO A 28 0.78 2.97 11.18
N ASP A 29 -0.54 2.83 11.07
CA ASP A 29 -1.26 2.62 9.79
C ASP A 29 -0.90 3.68 8.75
N TYR A 30 -0.98 4.97 9.09
CA TYR A 30 -0.56 6.05 8.17
C TYR A 30 0.87 5.88 7.66
N THR A 31 1.81 5.51 8.54
CA THR A 31 3.21 5.32 8.18
C THR A 31 3.39 4.07 7.32
N ILE A 32 2.66 3.00 7.61
CA ILE A 32 2.67 1.76 6.83
C ILE A 32 2.15 2.02 5.41
N PHE A 33 0.98 2.66 5.28
CA PHE A 33 0.42 3.05 3.98
C PHE A 33 1.37 3.97 3.21
N LYS A 34 1.85 5.03 3.86
CA LYS A 34 2.77 6.01 3.25
C LYS A 34 4.06 5.40 2.74
N ASN A 35 4.70 4.51 3.51
CA ASN A 35 6.01 3.97 3.16
C ASN A 35 5.92 2.85 2.12
N ASN A 36 4.83 2.09 2.14
CA ASN A 36 4.71 0.87 1.35
C ASN A 36 3.77 1.00 0.14
N TRP A 37 3.14 2.15 -0.11
CA TRP A 37 2.15 2.33 -1.21
C TRP A 37 2.59 1.79 -2.57
N LYS A 38 3.88 1.81 -2.88
CA LYS A 38 4.43 1.29 -4.14
C LYS A 38 4.20 -0.20 -4.32
N VAL A 39 4.00 -0.96 -3.24
CA VAL A 39 3.75 -2.41 -3.29
C VAL A 39 2.46 -2.73 -4.06
N LEU A 40 1.46 -1.85 -4.00
CA LEU A 40 0.21 -1.97 -4.76
C LEU A 40 0.40 -1.71 -6.27
N LEU A 41 1.51 -1.08 -6.65
CA LEU A 41 1.88 -0.82 -8.04
C LEU A 41 2.93 -1.80 -8.57
N MET A 42 3.36 -2.77 -7.76
CA MET A 42 4.32 -3.77 -8.18
C MET A 42 3.64 -4.84 -9.03
N ASP A 43 4.40 -5.40 -9.97
CA ASP A 43 3.99 -6.58 -10.71
C ASP A 43 3.60 -7.73 -9.75
N THR A 44 2.47 -8.37 -10.03
CA THR A 44 1.89 -9.41 -9.18
C THR A 44 2.88 -10.56 -8.93
N SER A 45 3.67 -10.96 -9.93
CA SER A 45 4.70 -12.00 -9.77
C SER A 45 5.78 -11.58 -8.77
N LYS A 46 6.20 -10.32 -8.81
CA LYS A 46 7.20 -9.77 -7.88
C LYS A 46 6.65 -9.62 -6.47
N THR A 47 5.34 -9.38 -6.34
CA THR A 47 4.66 -9.29 -5.04
C THR A 47 4.50 -10.67 -4.40
N ILE A 48 4.04 -11.66 -5.16
CA ILE A 48 3.76 -13.03 -4.68
C ILE A 48 5.05 -13.78 -4.35
N PHE A 49 6.07 -13.69 -5.20
CA PHE A 49 7.33 -14.43 -5.03
C PHE A 49 8.41 -13.61 -4.29
N SER A 50 8.03 -12.54 -3.61
CA SER A 50 8.98 -11.70 -2.87
C SER A 50 9.59 -12.45 -1.68
N LYS A 51 10.92 -12.38 -1.55
CA LYS A 51 11.60 -12.80 -0.32
C LYS A 51 11.22 -11.87 0.83
N SER A 52 11.10 -12.42 2.03
CA SER A 52 10.86 -11.62 3.22
C SER A 52 12.05 -10.70 3.51
N ARG A 53 11.77 -9.44 3.85
CA ARG A 53 12.78 -8.43 4.18
C ARG A 53 12.35 -7.67 5.43
N TRP A 54 13.33 -7.18 6.19
CA TRP A 54 13.05 -6.32 7.34
C TRP A 54 12.28 -5.07 6.90
N ASN A 55 11.10 -4.85 7.47
CA ASN A 55 10.29 -3.67 7.22
C ASN A 55 10.22 -2.79 8.46
N LYS A 56 10.76 -1.58 8.37
CA LYS A 56 10.80 -0.62 9.49
C LYS A 56 9.41 -0.21 10.00
N SER A 57 8.41 -0.15 9.13
CA SER A 57 7.06 0.29 9.49
C SER A 57 6.34 -0.77 10.34
N PHE A 58 6.61 -2.06 10.07
CA PHE A 58 6.07 -3.19 10.83
C PHE A 58 6.98 -3.65 11.97
N LYS A 59 8.26 -3.21 12.00
CA LYS A 59 9.31 -3.73 12.89
C LYS A 59 9.41 -5.26 12.84
N ALA A 60 9.25 -5.82 11.65
CA ALA A 60 9.23 -7.25 11.41
C ALA A 60 9.71 -7.57 9.99
N TYR A 61 10.10 -8.82 9.76
CA TYR A 61 10.33 -9.34 8.42
C TYR A 61 8.98 -9.56 7.73
N LYS A 62 8.79 -8.93 6.56
CA LYS A 62 7.56 -9.02 5.77
C LYS A 62 7.89 -9.26 4.30
N ARG A 63 7.04 -10.05 3.64
CA ARG A 63 6.98 -10.13 2.18
C ARG A 63 6.11 -9.00 1.64
N SER A 64 6.25 -8.69 0.36
CA SER A 64 5.37 -7.76 -0.34
C SER A 64 3.90 -8.22 -0.28
N SER A 65 3.65 -9.52 -0.38
CA SER A 65 2.32 -10.11 -0.24
C SER A 65 1.68 -9.80 1.11
N ASP A 66 2.43 -9.96 2.20
CA ASP A 66 1.91 -9.75 3.56
C ASP A 66 1.58 -8.27 3.81
N ILE A 67 2.29 -7.37 3.14
CA ILE A 67 2.03 -5.93 3.20
C ILE A 67 0.78 -5.57 2.39
N VAL A 68 0.59 -6.17 1.21
CA VAL A 68 -0.63 -6.00 0.41
C VAL A 68 -1.83 -6.51 1.18
N GLU A 69 -1.76 -7.71 1.75
CA GLU A 69 -2.83 -8.29 2.56
C GLU A 69 -3.19 -7.39 3.74
N PHE A 70 -2.19 -6.86 4.45
CA PHE A 70 -2.43 -5.85 5.50
C PHE A 70 -3.17 -4.62 4.96
N MET A 71 -2.74 -4.05 3.83
CA MET A 71 -3.39 -2.87 3.25
C MET A 71 -4.83 -3.15 2.84
N LEU A 72 -5.10 -4.32 2.28
CA LEU A 72 -6.44 -4.73 1.84
C LEU A 72 -7.35 -5.03 3.04
N SER A 73 -6.83 -5.60 4.14
CA SER A 73 -7.59 -5.84 5.37
C SER A 73 -8.12 -4.58 6.09
N LYS A 74 -7.72 -3.39 5.60
CA LYS A 74 -8.09 -2.10 6.17
C LYS A 74 -9.16 -1.39 5.35
N ASP A 75 -9.48 -1.92 4.18
CA ASP A 75 -10.57 -1.44 3.35
C ASP A 75 -11.86 -2.12 3.83
N ASP A 76 -12.82 -1.35 4.32
CA ASP A 76 -14.08 -1.87 4.91
C ASP A 76 -15.06 -2.42 3.83
N ILE A 77 -14.62 -2.51 2.57
CA ILE A 77 -15.45 -2.82 1.38
C ILE A 77 -15.33 -4.31 0.96
N LEU A 78 -14.42 -5.10 1.56
CA LEU A 78 -14.26 -6.54 1.33
C LEU A 78 -14.53 -7.36 2.59
#